data_AF-A0A1U7YG74-F1
#
_entry.id   AF-A0A1U7YG74-F1
#
_cell.length_a   1.000
_cell.length_b   1.000
_cell.length_c   1.000
_cell.angle_alpha   90.00
_cell.angle_beta   90.00
_cell.angle_gamma   90.00
#
_symmetry.space_group_name_H-M   'P 1'
#
loop_
_entity.id
_entity.type
_entity.pdbx_description
1 polymer ?
#
loop_
_entity_poly.entity_id
_entity_poly.type
_entity_poly.pdbx_seq_one_letter_code
_entity_poly.pdbx_strand_id
1 'polypeptide(L)'
;MGIFSYYKEEAQEPLIKSIEKAQDNSSSSSPKEEEEKNKLIIPNKANGLDMENYTWGQSLEEVTINIKLPRGESENYFTVAIENSNSLKVGRHLQPFIIDGQLFKEIKADKWSWYFSSKEEICIILPKKNKNWWKSLLKGGPEIDTRNFEDKWRILTGKLWQPWKRCIFG
;
A
#
# COMPACT_ATOMS: atom_id res chain seq x y z
N MET A 1 -3.21 -54.71 -41.93
CA MET A 1 -3.97 -53.80 -42.83
C MET A 1 -4.88 -52.94 -41.96
N GLY A 2 -5.07 -51.65 -42.26
CA GLY A 2 -5.98 -50.75 -41.50
C GLY A 2 -5.28 -49.67 -40.64
N ILE A 3 -4.51 -48.72 -41.18
CA ILE A 3 -4.84 -47.30 -41.48
C ILE A 3 -5.66 -46.46 -40.45
N PHE A 4 -4.95 -45.54 -39.78
CA PHE A 4 -5.19 -44.09 -39.54
C PHE A 4 -6.53 -43.50 -39.03
N SER A 5 -6.46 -42.79 -37.88
CA SER A 5 -6.94 -41.41 -37.60
C SER A 5 -6.52 -41.01 -36.15
N TYR A 6 -5.73 -39.97 -35.86
CA TYR A 6 -5.97 -38.50 -35.90
C TYR A 6 -7.19 -38.07 -35.05
N TYR A 7 -7.13 -37.21 -34.02
CA TYR A 7 -6.09 -36.36 -33.37
C TYR A 7 -6.57 -35.97 -31.94
N LYS A 8 -5.68 -35.70 -30.96
CA LYS A 8 -5.68 -34.42 -30.20
C LYS A 8 -4.43 -34.18 -29.31
N GLU A 9 -3.90 -32.96 -29.41
CA GLU A 9 -3.13 -32.18 -28.41
C GLU A 9 -1.87 -32.80 -27.74
N GLU A 10 -0.75 -32.69 -28.46
CA GLU A 10 0.49 -32.09 -27.91
C GLU A 10 0.22 -30.63 -27.41
N ALA A 11 1.03 -29.93 -26.61
CA ALA A 11 2.08 -30.17 -25.60
C ALA A 11 2.46 -28.74 -25.03
N GLN A 12 3.47 -28.43 -24.19
CA GLN A 12 4.62 -29.13 -23.61
C GLN A 12 4.88 -28.68 -22.15
N GLU A 13 5.58 -29.52 -21.40
CA GLU A 13 6.38 -29.22 -20.19
C GLU A 13 7.77 -28.61 -20.57
N PRO A 14 8.79 -28.49 -19.70
CA PRO A 14 8.85 -27.98 -18.30
C PRO A 14 10.06 -27.04 -18.03
N LEU A 15 9.93 -26.02 -17.18
CA LEU A 15 11.09 -25.49 -16.42
C LEU A 15 10.71 -24.54 -15.27
N ILE A 16 11.03 -24.94 -14.03
CA ILE A 16 11.64 -24.14 -12.94
C ILE A 16 11.91 -25.11 -11.78
N LYS A 17 13.11 -25.69 -11.79
CA LYS A 17 13.66 -26.52 -10.71
C LYS A 17 14.61 -25.65 -9.89
N SER A 18 14.09 -24.61 -9.22
CA SER A 18 14.92 -23.65 -8.48
C SER A 18 14.18 -22.79 -7.45
N ILE A 19 13.10 -23.27 -6.84
CA ILE A 19 12.47 -22.61 -5.67
C ILE A 19 12.05 -23.65 -4.64
N GLU A 20 12.98 -24.06 -3.76
CA GLU A 20 12.64 -24.58 -2.44
C GLU A 20 13.84 -24.54 -1.49
N LYS A 21 13.55 -24.33 -0.19
CA LYS A 21 14.47 -24.35 0.98
C LYS A 21 15.50 -23.21 1.13
N ALA A 22 15.05 -22.16 1.81
CA ALA A 22 15.77 -21.61 2.96
C ALA A 22 14.76 -20.98 3.94
N GLN A 23 14.39 -21.73 4.97
CA GLN A 23 13.65 -21.23 6.12
C GLN A 23 14.63 -20.89 7.25
N ASP A 24 14.20 -19.97 8.11
CA ASP A 24 14.63 -19.79 9.50
C ASP A 24 16.11 -19.44 9.78
N ASN A 25 16.34 -18.18 10.18
CA ASN A 25 16.93 -17.97 11.50
C ASN A 25 16.53 -16.63 12.13
N SER A 26 16.28 -16.70 13.44
CA SER A 26 15.75 -15.62 14.29
C SER A 26 16.86 -14.70 14.80
N SER A 27 16.56 -13.41 14.95
CA SER A 27 16.88 -12.71 16.20
C SER A 27 16.06 -11.42 16.38
N SER A 28 15.31 -11.39 17.48
CA SER A 28 14.77 -10.16 18.05
C SER A 28 15.89 -9.30 18.62
N SER A 29 15.87 -8.01 18.32
CA SER A 29 16.35 -6.98 19.25
C SER A 29 15.85 -5.60 18.83
N SER A 30 14.89 -5.04 19.58
CA SER A 30 15.02 -3.65 20.01
C SER A 30 16.32 -3.57 20.84
N PRO A 31 17.12 -2.49 20.78
CA PRO A 31 16.67 -1.24 21.42
C PRO A 31 17.31 0.07 20.91
N LYS A 32 16.82 1.16 21.54
CA LYS A 32 17.43 2.50 21.73
C LYS A 32 17.15 3.59 20.70
N GLU A 33 16.67 4.66 21.30
CA GLU A 33 16.55 6.03 20.83
C GLU A 33 17.91 6.64 20.42
N GLU A 34 17.77 7.72 19.63
CA GLU A 34 18.78 8.73 19.29
C GLU A 34 19.89 8.37 18.28
N GLU A 35 20.23 9.39 17.47
CA GLU A 35 21.27 9.43 16.43
C GLU A 35 21.07 8.61 15.13
N GLU A 36 20.08 8.96 14.30
CA GLU A 36 20.30 8.87 12.84
C GLU A 36 19.48 9.87 12.00
N LYS A 37 19.96 11.13 11.94
CA LYS A 37 19.52 12.07 10.90
C LYS A 37 19.97 11.54 9.53
N ASN A 38 19.01 11.08 8.72
CA ASN A 38 19.11 10.69 7.30
C ASN A 38 19.15 9.18 6.93
N LYS A 39 18.70 8.22 7.77
CA LYS A 39 18.16 6.97 7.21
C LYS A 39 16.70 7.17 6.82
N LEU A 40 16.47 7.38 5.53
CA LEU A 40 15.12 7.38 4.95
C LEU A 40 14.51 5.97 5.12
N ILE A 41 13.27 5.90 5.61
CA ILE A 41 12.65 4.61 5.92
C ILE A 41 12.30 3.89 4.62
N ILE A 42 12.67 2.61 4.52
CA ILE A 42 12.35 1.77 3.36
C ILE A 42 10.83 1.53 3.35
N PRO A 43 10.13 1.84 2.26
CA PRO A 43 8.68 1.66 2.18
C PRO A 43 8.27 0.19 2.14
N ASN A 44 7.06 -0.10 2.63
CA ASN A 44 6.47 -1.44 2.53
C ASN A 44 6.05 -1.78 1.09
N LYS A 45 5.55 -3.01 0.87
CA LYS A 45 5.09 -3.49 -0.46
C LYS A 45 3.99 -2.62 -1.10
N ALA A 46 3.29 -1.81 -0.30
CA ALA A 46 2.24 -0.91 -0.75
C ALA A 46 2.72 0.56 -0.88
N ASN A 47 4.03 0.81 -0.92
CA ASN A 47 4.65 2.15 -1.00
C ASN A 47 4.33 3.08 0.18
N GLY A 48 3.93 2.53 1.33
CA GLY A 48 3.68 3.25 2.57
C GLY A 48 4.58 2.73 3.69
N LEU A 49 4.06 2.66 4.91
CA LEU A 49 4.80 2.16 6.09
C LEU A 49 3.90 1.26 6.96
N ASP A 50 4.52 0.25 7.55
CA ASP A 50 3.92 -0.59 8.58
C ASP A 50 4.24 0.01 9.95
N MET A 51 3.21 0.34 10.73
CA MET A 51 3.34 0.79 12.13
C MET A 51 2.72 -0.24 13.08
N GLU A 52 2.95 -0.08 14.37
CA GLU A 52 2.49 -1.02 15.42
C GLU A 52 0.96 -1.19 15.43
N ASN A 53 0.22 -0.10 15.28
CA ASN A 53 -1.25 -0.09 15.38
C ASN A 53 -1.97 -0.15 14.02
N TYR A 54 -1.28 0.20 12.93
CA TYR A 54 -1.86 0.22 11.58
C TYR A 54 -0.78 0.16 10.49
N THR A 55 -1.13 -0.42 9.35
CA THR A 55 -0.34 -0.33 8.11
C THR A 55 -0.99 0.71 7.22
N TRP A 56 -0.20 1.50 6.49
CA TRP A 56 -0.70 2.27 5.36
C TRP A 56 0.09 1.99 4.08
N GLY A 57 -0.58 2.23 2.96
CA GLY A 57 -0.06 2.11 1.61
C GLY A 57 -0.62 3.22 0.73
N GLN A 58 -0.13 3.34 -0.49
CA GLN A 58 -0.57 4.35 -1.44
C GLN A 58 -0.34 3.95 -2.90
N SER A 59 -1.21 4.48 -3.74
CA SER A 59 -0.97 4.64 -5.18
C SER A 59 -0.65 6.11 -5.47
N LEU A 60 -0.53 6.48 -6.74
CA LEU A 60 -0.41 7.88 -7.13
C LEU A 60 -1.70 8.68 -6.83
N GLU A 61 -2.86 8.01 -6.75
CA GLU A 61 -4.19 8.63 -6.72
C GLU A 61 -4.90 8.55 -5.37
N GLU A 62 -4.52 7.60 -4.51
CA GLU A 62 -5.15 7.36 -3.20
C GLU A 62 -4.16 6.83 -2.15
N VAL A 63 -4.56 6.91 -0.89
CA VAL A 63 -3.92 6.29 0.27
C VAL A 63 -4.87 5.24 0.84
N THR A 64 -4.35 4.08 1.21
CA THR A 64 -5.10 3.00 1.87
C THR A 64 -4.54 2.79 3.27
N ILE A 65 -5.39 2.73 4.29
CA ILE A 65 -5.00 2.50 5.68
C ILE A 65 -5.70 1.22 6.16
N ASN A 66 -4.94 0.28 6.69
CA ASN A 66 -5.41 -0.99 7.23
C ASN A 66 -5.13 -1.03 8.73
N ILE A 67 -6.18 -1.06 9.54
CA ILE A 67 -6.10 -1.12 11.01
C ILE A 67 -6.50 -2.51 11.45
N LYS A 68 -5.58 -3.22 12.12
CA LYS A 68 -5.83 -4.56 12.66
C LYS A 68 -6.56 -4.45 13.99
N LEU A 69 -7.61 -5.26 14.14
CA LEU A 69 -8.44 -5.31 15.34
C LEU A 69 -8.27 -6.65 16.06
N PRO A 70 -8.46 -6.68 17.39
CA PRO A 70 -8.63 -7.94 18.11
C PRO A 70 -9.90 -8.67 17.67
N ARG A 71 -9.91 -9.99 17.85
CA ARG A 71 -11.04 -10.86 17.46
C ARG A 71 -12.34 -10.50 18.16
N GLY A 72 -13.42 -10.46 17.39
CA GLY A 72 -14.78 -10.26 17.90
C GLY A 72 -15.22 -8.80 17.96
N GLU A 73 -14.38 -7.86 17.52
CA GLU A 73 -14.78 -6.46 17.34
C GLU A 73 -15.88 -6.32 16.28
N SER A 74 -16.79 -5.38 16.50
CA SER A 74 -17.86 -5.02 15.57
C SER A 74 -17.59 -3.65 14.99
N GLU A 75 -17.88 -3.48 13.69
CA GLU A 75 -17.82 -2.21 12.97
C GLU A 75 -18.50 -1.06 13.72
N ASN A 76 -19.64 -1.34 14.36
CA ASN A 76 -20.41 -0.37 15.15
C ASN A 76 -19.67 0.21 16.37
N TYR A 77 -18.55 -0.38 16.79
CA TYR A 77 -17.71 0.17 17.86
C TYR A 77 -16.66 1.15 17.37
N PHE A 78 -16.53 1.39 16.06
CA PHE A 78 -15.51 2.25 15.48
C PHE A 78 -16.09 3.51 14.83
N THR A 79 -15.41 4.62 15.04
CA THR A 79 -15.65 5.87 14.31
C THR A 79 -14.46 6.15 13.40
N VAL A 80 -14.74 6.30 12.11
CA VAL A 80 -13.83 6.89 11.12
C VAL A 80 -14.42 8.23 10.73
N ALA A 81 -13.69 9.32 10.98
CA ALA A 81 -14.14 10.68 10.68
C ALA A 81 -13.03 11.47 9.98
N ILE A 82 -13.43 12.31 9.03
CA ILE A 82 -12.53 13.20 8.29
C ILE A 82 -13.02 14.64 8.45
N GLU A 83 -12.15 15.47 8.99
CA GLU A 83 -12.40 16.89 9.21
C GLU A 83 -11.60 17.71 8.18
N ASN A 84 -12.22 18.77 7.64
CA ASN A 84 -11.57 19.79 6.80
C ASN A 84 -10.74 19.26 5.60
N SER A 85 -11.10 18.10 5.05
CA SER A 85 -10.37 17.42 3.96
C SER A 85 -8.89 17.08 4.24
N ASN A 86 -8.43 17.21 5.48
CA ASN A 86 -7.02 17.03 5.83
C ASN A 86 -6.76 16.51 7.25
N SER A 87 -7.76 16.35 8.12
CA SER A 87 -7.61 15.72 9.43
C SER A 87 -8.33 14.38 9.45
N LEU A 88 -7.67 13.34 9.95
CA LEU A 88 -8.21 11.99 10.07
C LEU A 88 -8.29 11.62 11.55
N LYS A 89 -9.48 11.17 11.96
CA LYS A 89 -9.75 10.60 13.28
C LYS A 89 -10.28 9.19 13.12
N VAL A 90 -9.61 8.23 13.74
CA VAL A 90 -10.02 6.82 13.76
C VAL A 90 -9.85 6.27 15.17
N GLY A 91 -10.89 5.67 15.72
CA GLY A 91 -10.81 5.07 17.04
C GLY A 91 -12.05 4.27 17.42
N ARG A 92 -11.94 3.57 18.55
CA ARG A 92 -13.07 2.86 19.15
C ARG A 92 -13.87 3.82 20.03
N HIS A 93 -15.20 3.68 20.04
CA HIS A 93 -16.07 4.45 20.93
C HIS A 93 -15.63 4.29 22.39
N LEU A 94 -15.60 5.41 23.12
CA LEU A 94 -15.19 5.50 24.54
C LEU A 94 -13.73 5.09 24.82
N GLN A 95 -12.86 5.11 23.81
CA GLN A 95 -11.41 4.89 23.93
C GLN A 95 -10.63 6.02 23.25
N PRO A 96 -9.32 6.19 23.54
CA PRO A 96 -8.47 7.09 22.76
C PRO A 96 -8.47 6.70 21.28
N PHE A 97 -8.35 7.70 20.40
CA PHE A 97 -8.23 7.48 18.97
C PHE A 97 -6.92 6.74 18.64
N ILE A 98 -7.00 5.75 17.76
CA ILE A 98 -5.87 4.99 17.20
C ILE A 98 -5.06 5.91 16.26
N ILE A 99 -5.77 6.76 15.53
CA ILE A 99 -5.21 7.79 14.66
C ILE A 99 -5.97 9.09 14.96
N ASP A 100 -5.26 10.12 15.43
CA ASP A 100 -5.76 11.50 15.49
C ASP A 100 -4.64 12.42 14.99
N GLY A 101 -4.87 13.10 13.88
CA GLY A 101 -3.88 14.01 13.34
C GLY A 101 -4.19 14.53 11.94
N GLN A 102 -3.38 15.51 11.52
CA GLN A 102 -3.47 16.09 10.20
C GLN A 102 -2.70 15.24 9.18
N LEU A 103 -3.41 14.78 8.15
CA LEU A 103 -2.86 14.13 6.95
C LEU A 103 -1.79 15.00 6.29
N PHE A 104 -0.81 14.35 5.67
CA PHE A 104 0.31 15.02 5.01
C PHE A 104 -0.15 16.02 3.94
N LYS A 105 -1.19 15.69 3.17
CA LYS A 105 -1.81 16.56 2.14
C LYS A 105 -3.33 16.39 2.12
N GLU A 106 -3.99 17.30 1.42
CA GLU A 106 -5.45 17.27 1.21
C GLU A 106 -5.92 16.07 0.38
N ILE A 107 -7.08 15.56 0.76
CA ILE A 107 -7.80 14.49 0.07
C ILE A 107 -9.14 15.02 -0.48
N LYS A 108 -9.87 14.19 -1.22
CA LYS A 108 -11.23 14.47 -1.70
C LYS A 108 -12.23 14.02 -0.63
N ALA A 109 -12.63 14.93 0.26
CA ALA A 109 -13.54 14.63 1.36
C ALA A 109 -14.94 14.13 0.92
N ASP A 110 -15.34 14.33 -0.33
CA ASP A 110 -16.60 13.82 -0.87
C ASP A 110 -16.50 12.37 -1.41
N LYS A 111 -15.30 11.79 -1.47
CA LYS A 111 -15.02 10.51 -2.16
C LYS A 111 -14.25 9.48 -1.34
N TRP A 112 -13.85 9.79 -0.11
CA TRP A 112 -13.28 8.77 0.76
C TRP A 112 -14.35 7.74 1.16
N SER A 113 -13.89 6.53 1.44
CA SER A 113 -14.73 5.45 1.92
C SER A 113 -13.94 4.60 2.89
N TRP A 114 -14.65 3.78 3.64
CA TRP A 114 -14.05 2.76 4.49
C TRP A 114 -14.97 1.56 4.53
N TYR A 115 -14.42 0.39 4.85
CA TYR A 115 -15.16 -0.86 4.96
C TYR A 115 -14.46 -1.82 5.90
N PHE A 116 -15.22 -2.77 6.42
CA PHE A 116 -14.72 -3.81 7.30
C PHE A 116 -14.44 -5.09 6.50
N SER A 117 -13.16 -5.42 6.29
CA SER A 117 -12.79 -6.41 5.26
C SER A 117 -13.08 -7.86 5.67
N SER A 118 -12.72 -8.24 6.90
CA SER A 118 -12.68 -9.65 7.33
C SER A 118 -12.90 -9.86 8.83
N LYS A 119 -13.72 -9.03 9.48
CA LYS A 119 -13.98 -9.05 10.96
C LYS A 119 -12.78 -8.80 11.89
N GLU A 120 -11.58 -8.72 11.35
CA GLU A 120 -10.33 -8.47 12.08
C GLU A 120 -9.56 -7.25 11.52
N GLU A 121 -10.04 -6.60 10.45
CA GLU A 121 -9.36 -5.47 9.79
C GLU A 121 -10.34 -4.41 9.25
N ILE A 122 -10.07 -3.13 9.56
CA ILE A 122 -10.73 -1.96 8.95
C ILE A 122 -9.84 -1.44 7.82
N CYS A 123 -10.41 -1.25 6.64
CA CYS A 123 -9.77 -0.65 5.48
C CYS A 123 -10.36 0.73 5.20
N ILE A 124 -9.52 1.76 5.12
CA ILE A 124 -9.89 3.14 4.82
C ILE A 124 -9.24 3.55 3.50
N ILE A 125 -10.02 4.05 2.55
CA ILE A 125 -9.56 4.54 1.25
C ILE A 125 -9.71 6.05 1.21
N LEU A 126 -8.60 6.76 1.01
CA LEU A 126 -8.50 8.21 0.98
C LEU A 126 -8.03 8.70 -0.41
N PRO A 127 -8.93 9.06 -1.33
CA PRO A 127 -8.55 9.58 -2.64
C PRO A 127 -7.86 10.93 -2.52
N LYS A 128 -6.63 11.03 -3.02
CA LYS A 128 -5.82 12.25 -2.97
C LYS A 128 -6.44 13.34 -3.83
N LYS A 129 -6.34 14.61 -3.39
CA LYS A 129 -6.75 15.76 -4.19
C LYS A 129 -5.90 15.89 -5.45
N ASN A 130 -4.58 15.80 -5.28
CA ASN A 130 -3.57 15.89 -6.34
C ASN A 130 -2.82 14.55 -6.49
N LYS A 131 -2.51 14.17 -7.74
CA LYS A 131 -1.74 12.96 -8.06
C LYS A 131 -0.28 13.11 -7.59
N ASN A 132 0.05 12.57 -6.42
CA ASN A 132 1.39 12.69 -5.84
C ASN A 132 1.71 11.58 -4.84
N TRP A 133 3.00 11.33 -4.66
CA TRP A 133 3.51 10.47 -3.59
C TRP A 133 3.55 11.24 -2.26
N TRP A 134 3.19 10.53 -1.19
CA TRP A 134 3.22 11.03 0.18
C TRP A 134 4.44 10.45 0.88
N LYS A 135 5.21 11.30 1.56
CA LYS A 135 6.37 10.85 2.34
C LYS A 135 6.00 10.37 3.74
N SER A 136 4.83 10.77 4.25
CA SER A 136 4.27 10.31 5.53
C SER A 136 2.74 10.24 5.42
N LEU A 137 2.07 9.52 6.33
CA LEU A 137 0.61 9.57 6.43
C LEU A 137 0.14 10.88 7.07
N LEU A 138 0.71 11.20 8.23
CA LEU A 138 0.43 12.41 9.01
C LEU A 138 1.59 13.40 8.93
N LYS A 139 1.30 14.70 9.12
CA LYS A 139 2.34 15.74 9.24
C LYS A 139 3.14 15.53 10.52
N GLY A 140 4.47 15.57 10.41
CA GLY A 140 5.38 15.30 11.54
C GLY A 140 5.52 13.81 11.90
N GLY A 141 4.83 12.91 11.18
CA GLY A 141 5.03 11.47 11.31
C GLY A 141 6.30 10.96 10.60
N PRO A 142 6.62 9.66 10.73
CA PRO A 142 7.80 9.05 10.09
C PRO A 142 7.76 9.19 8.57
N GLU A 143 8.93 9.51 7.97
CA GLU A 143 9.07 9.76 6.53
C GLU A 143 9.75 8.59 5.78
N ILE A 144 9.12 8.13 4.71
CA ILE A 144 9.62 7.08 3.80
C ILE A 144 10.38 7.65 2.60
N ASP A 145 11.30 6.87 2.02
CA ASP A 145 11.91 7.22 0.74
C ASP A 145 10.93 7.02 -0.42
N THR A 146 10.50 8.13 -1.04
CA THR A 146 9.60 8.09 -2.21
C THR A 146 10.33 7.95 -3.54
N ARG A 147 11.66 8.15 -3.58
CA ARG A 147 12.43 8.27 -4.84
C ARG A 147 12.36 7.00 -5.69
N ASN A 148 12.56 5.84 -5.05
CA ASN A 148 12.67 4.56 -5.74
C ASN A 148 11.41 4.20 -6.56
N PHE A 149 10.20 4.45 -6.03
CA PHE A 149 8.96 4.16 -6.75
C PHE A 149 8.52 5.30 -7.67
N GLU A 150 8.87 6.56 -7.35
CA GLU A 150 8.67 7.69 -8.26
C GLU A 150 9.50 7.54 -9.55
N ASP A 151 10.77 7.13 -9.45
CA ASP A 151 11.62 6.87 -10.60
C ASP A 151 11.16 5.67 -11.43
N LYS A 152 10.74 4.58 -10.78
CA LYS A 152 10.14 3.42 -11.47
C LYS A 152 8.90 3.85 -12.26
N TRP A 153 8.01 4.66 -11.68
CA TRP A 153 6.83 5.18 -12.35
C TRP A 153 7.18 6.12 -13.52
N ARG A 154 8.15 7.01 -13.33
CA ARG A 154 8.66 7.94 -14.35
C ARG A 154 9.25 7.19 -15.56
N ILE A 155 10.01 6.12 -15.33
CA ILE A 155 10.56 5.27 -16.40
C ILE A 155 9.45 4.53 -17.15
N LEU A 156 8.46 3.94 -16.44
CA LEU A 156 7.37 3.19 -17.07
C LEU A 156 6.46 4.09 -17.91
N THR A 157 6.04 5.24 -17.37
CA THR A 157 5.23 6.22 -18.11
C THR A 157 5.99 6.82 -19.28
N GLY A 158 7.26 7.18 -19.10
CA GLY A 158 8.13 7.68 -20.17
C GLY A 158 8.35 6.68 -21.31
N LYS A 159 8.41 5.38 -21.00
CA LYS A 159 8.48 4.29 -22.00
C LYS A 159 7.15 4.06 -22.72
N LEU A 160 6.01 4.09 -22.01
CA LEU A 160 4.69 3.93 -22.63
C LEU A 160 4.37 5.01 -23.68
N TRP A 161 4.95 6.20 -23.56
CA TRP A 161 4.78 7.30 -24.50
C TRP A 161 5.74 7.29 -25.71
N GLN A 162 6.73 6.40 -25.76
CA GLN A 162 7.65 6.30 -26.91
C GLN A 162 6.96 5.81 -28.20
N PRO A 163 6.11 4.75 -28.18
CA PRO A 163 5.51 4.23 -29.41
C PRO A 163 4.61 5.24 -30.12
N TRP A 164 3.76 5.97 -29.39
CA TRP A 164 2.81 6.91 -29.99
C TRP A 164 3.50 8.17 -30.54
N LYS A 165 4.59 8.66 -29.92
CA LYS A 165 5.37 9.77 -30.50
C LYS A 165 5.92 9.44 -31.90
N ARG A 166 6.24 8.17 -32.15
CA ARG A 166 6.75 7.67 -33.43
C ARG A 166 5.66 7.48 -34.51
N CYS A 167 4.39 7.56 -34.15
CA CYS A 167 3.24 7.49 -35.07
C CYS A 167 2.56 8.84 -35.34
N ILE A 168 2.90 9.89 -34.59
CA ILE A 168 2.30 11.23 -34.72
C ILE A 168 3.27 12.22 -35.40
N PHE A 169 4.57 11.94 -35.37
CA PHE A 169 5.65 12.77 -35.93
C PHE A 169 6.57 12.00 -36.89
N GLY A 170 6.05 10.95 -37.54
CA GLY A 170 6.77 10.09 -38.49
C GLY A 170 5.91 9.79 -39.71
#